data_AF-A0A0C2FIM2-F1
#
_entry.id   AF-A0A0C2FIM2-F1
#
_cell.length_a   1.000
_cell.length_b   1.000
_cell.length_c   1.000
_cell.angle_alpha   90.00
_cell.angle_beta   90.00
_cell.angle_gamma   90.00
#
_symmetry.space_group_name_H-M   'P 1'
#
loop_
_entity.id
_entity.type
_entity.pdbx_description
1 polymer ?
#
loop_
_entity_poly.entity_id
_entity_poly.type
_entity_poly.pdbx_seq_one_letter_code
_entity_poly.pdbx_strand_id
1 'polypeptide(L)' 'MKLVLDLDACQGYANCLIESPGLFDLDDRTDKAVLLDETPAEDRRAEAEAAVRGCPARAISLESS' A
#
# COMPACT_ATOMS: atom_id res chain seq x y z
N MET A 1 -3.85 8.44 -10.40
CA MET A 1 -4.02 7.01 -10.02
C MET A 1 -4.70 6.89 -8.66
N LYS A 2 -5.38 5.78 -8.35
CA LYS A 2 -5.90 5.49 -7.00
C LYS A 2 -5.25 4.25 -6.42
N LEU A 3 -4.74 4.35 -5.19
CA LEU A 3 -4.15 3.26 -4.42
C LEU A 3 -5.24 2.59 -3.57
N VAL A 4 -5.35 1.28 -3.68
CA VAL A 4 -6.37 0.47 -3.01
C VAL A 4 -5.70 -0.57 -2.14
N LEU A 5 -6.23 -0.73 -0.92
CA LEU A 5 -5.77 -1.71 0.05
C LEU A 5 -6.96 -2.59 0.47
N ASP A 6 -6.88 -3.89 0.17
CA ASP A 6 -7.81 -4.91 0.64
C ASP A 6 -7.38 -5.37 2.05
N LEU A 7 -8.13 -4.94 3.07
CA LEU A 7 -7.85 -5.29 4.45
C LEU A 7 -8.15 -6.75 4.78
N ASP A 8 -9.01 -7.45 4.04
CA ASP A 8 -9.27 -8.86 4.25
C ASP A 8 -8.12 -9.72 3.71
N ALA A 9 -7.53 -9.31 2.58
CA ALA A 9 -6.31 -9.91 2.05
C ALA A 9 -5.05 -9.54 2.85
N CYS A 10 -5.02 -8.38 3.52
CA CYS A 10 -3.84 -7.91 4.26
C CYS A 10 -3.50 -8.83 5.45
N GLN A 11 -2.29 -9.40 5.43
CA GLN A 11 -1.76 -10.30 6.47
C GLN A 11 -0.66 -9.65 7.35
N GLY A 12 -0.43 -8.34 7.23
CA GLY A 12 0.52 -7.63 8.08
C GLY A 12 2.01 -7.90 7.85
N TYR A 13 2.40 -8.23 6.62
CA TYR A 13 3.82 -8.47 6.28
C TYR A 13 4.72 -7.22 6.35
N ALA A 14 4.14 -6.02 6.46
CA ALA A 14 4.86 -4.74 6.51
C ALA A 14 5.73 -4.37 5.28
N ASN A 15 5.76 -5.18 4.20
CA ASN A 15 6.54 -4.87 3.00
C ASN A 15 6.19 -3.51 2.36
N CYS A 16 4.93 -3.06 2.47
CA CYS A 16 4.51 -1.76 1.97
C CYS A 16 5.23 -0.58 2.67
N LEU A 17 5.65 -0.73 3.93
CA LEU A 17 6.42 0.29 4.65
C LEU A 17 7.88 0.33 4.19
N ILE A 18 8.39 -0.78 3.64
CA ILE A 18 9.75 -0.86 3.09
C ILE A 18 9.77 -0.22 1.69
N GLU A 19 8.81 -0.61 0.84
CA GLU A 19 8.73 -0.14 -0.53
C GLU A 19 8.22 1.30 -0.64
N SER A 20 7.37 1.74 0.30
CA SER A 20 6.62 2.99 0.19
C SER A 20 6.27 3.60 1.55
N PRO A 21 7.27 3.94 2.38
CA PRO A 21 7.05 4.51 3.73
C PRO A 21 6.28 5.84 3.71
N GLY A 22 6.24 6.54 2.57
CA GLY A 22 5.49 7.79 2.43
C GLY A 22 4.01 7.62 2.06
N LEU A 23 3.56 6.38 1.80
CA LEU A 23 2.20 6.05 1.35
C LEU A 23 1.48 5.09 2.29
N PHE A 24 2.21 4.38 3.15
CA PHE A 24 1.66 3.38 4.06
C PHE A 24 2.17 3.55 5.48
N ASP A 25 1.33 3.13 6.42
CA ASP A 25 1.68 2.90 7.82
C ASP A 25 1.12 1.54 8.29
N LEU A 26 1.38 1.14 9.53
CA LEU A 26 0.77 -0.02 10.17
C LEU A 26 -0.13 0.41 11.33
N ASP A 27 -1.30 -0.20 11.40
CA ASP A 27 -2.13 -0.14 12.59
C ASP A 27 -1.54 -1.05 13.68
N ASP A 28 -1.20 -0.46 14.83
CA ASP A 28 -0.51 -1.14 15.95
C ASP A 28 -1.37 -2.19 16.67
N ARG A 29 -2.68 -2.23 16.39
CA ARG A 29 -3.63 -3.12 17.03
C ARG A 29 -3.98 -4.34 16.19
N THR A 30 -3.93 -4.18 14.86
CA THR A 30 -4.36 -5.19 13.90
C THR A 30 -3.22 -5.72 13.04
N ASP A 31 -2.04 -5.10 13.11
CA ASP A 31 -0.88 -5.33 12.25
C ASP A 31 -1.19 -5.13 10.75
N LYS A 32 -2.35 -4.54 10.40
CA LYS A 32 -2.73 -4.29 9.01
C LYS A 32 -2.16 -2.96 8.53
N ALA A 33 -1.90 -2.90 7.23
CA ALA A 33 -1.49 -1.66 6.60
C ALA A 33 -2.61 -0.60 6.65
N VAL A 34 -2.21 0.66 6.67
CA VAL A 34 -3.08 1.83 6.54
C VAL A 34 -2.56 2.67 5.39
N LEU A 35 -3.46 3.18 4.54
CA LEU A 35 -3.10 4.12 3.49
C LEU A 35 -2.99 5.53 4.08
N LEU A 36 -1.84 6.17 3.90
CA LEU A 36 -1.62 7.57 4.25
C LEU A 36 -2.10 8.52 3.15
N ASP A 37 -2.02 8.07 1.90
CA ASP A 37 -2.48 8.79 0.72
C ASP A 37 -3.07 7.80 -0.29
N GLU A 38 -4.40 7.87 -0.50
CA GLU A 38 -5.13 7.03 -1.45
C GLU A 38 -5.01 7.51 -2.90
N THR A 39 -4.60 8.77 -3.11
CA THR A 39 -4.47 9.39 -4.43
C THR A 39 -3.12 10.07 -4.58
N PRO A 40 -2.02 9.30 -4.50
CA PRO A 40 -0.70 9.89 -4.63
C PRO A 40 -0.52 10.56 -5.99
N ALA A 41 0.26 11.64 -6.00
CA ALA A 41 0.65 12.33 -7.22
C ALA A 41 1.47 11.42 -8.14
N GLU A 42 1.49 11.73 -9.45
CA GLU A 42 2.13 10.88 -10.47
C GLU A 42 3.64 10.72 -10.27
N ASP A 43 4.32 11.64 -9.57
CA ASP A 43 5.73 11.53 -9.21
C ASP A 43 6.00 10.39 -8.20
N ARG A 44 4.99 10.02 -7.41
CA ARG A 44 5.02 8.88 -6.47
C ARG A 44 4.54 7.57 -7.10
N ARG A 45 4.28 7.54 -8.41
CA ARG A 45 3.80 6.33 -9.10
C ARG A 45 4.75 5.15 -8.96
N ALA A 46 6.06 5.37 -9.11
CA ALA A 46 7.05 4.31 -8.98
C ALA A 46 7.07 3.69 -7.58
N GLU A 47 6.88 4.52 -6.55
CA GLU A 47 6.74 4.10 -5.15
C GLU A 47 5.47 3.25 -4.99
N ALA A 48 4.31 3.78 -5.38
CA ALA A 48 3.04 3.05 -5.29
C ALA A 48 3.06 1.69 -6.03
N GLU A 49 3.66 1.64 -7.23
CA GLU A 49 3.84 0.39 -7.98
C GLU A 49 4.81 -0.58 -7.28
N ALA A 50 5.81 -0.09 -6.56
CA ALA A 50 6.71 -0.91 -5.76
C ALA A 50 5.96 -1.58 -4.60
N ALA A 51 5.12 -0.86 -3.87
CA ALA A 51 4.26 -1.44 -2.83
C ALA A 51 3.32 -2.53 -3.38
N VAL A 52 2.72 -2.31 -4.56
CA VAL A 52 1.88 -3.33 -5.23
C VAL A 52 2.66 -4.61 -5.48
N ARG A 53 3.87 -4.52 -6.05
CA ARG A 53 4.73 -5.68 -6.34
C ARG A 53 5.29 -6.34 -5.08
N GLY A 54 5.59 -5.53 -4.06
CA GLY A 54 6.22 -5.98 -2.82
C GLY A 54 5.26 -6.68 -1.86
N CYS A 55 3.95 -6.53 -2.02
CA CYS A 55 2.95 -7.13 -1.14
C CYS A 55 2.84 -8.66 -1.37
N PRO A 56 3.26 -9.52 -0.41
CA PRO A 56 3.19 -10.97 -0.58
C PRO A 56 1.75 -11.49 -0.67
N ALA A 57 0.83 -10.83 0.03
CA ALA A 57 -0.59 -11.18 0.06
C ALA A 57 -1.37 -10.63 -1.14
N ARG A 58 -0.73 -9.83 -2.02
CA ARG A 58 -1.38 -9.15 -3.15
C ARG A 58 -2.59 -8.29 -2.74
N ALA A 59 -2.52 -7.71 -1.55
CA ALA A 59 -3.57 -6.88 -0.96
C ALA A 59 -3.60 -5.43 -1.49
N ILE A 60 -2.61 -5.02 -2.28
CA ILE A 60 -2.44 -3.64 -2.75
C ILE A 60 -2.65 -3.61 -4.27
N SER A 61 -3.40 -2.64 -4.76
CA SER A 61 -3.67 -2.46 -6.19
C SER A 61 -3.69 -0.98 -6.59
N LEU A 62 -3.46 -0.71 -7.87
CA LEU A 62 -3.59 0.62 -8.48
C LEU A 62 -4.74 0.60 -9.48
N GLU A 63 -5.70 1.51 -9.31
CA GLU A 63 -6.81 1.70 -10.23
C GLU A 63 -6.60 2.97 -11.08
N SER A 64 -6.97 2.86 -12.35
CA SER A 64 -7.02 3.97 -13.31
C SER A 64 -8.47 4.44 -13.39
N SER A 65 -8.84 5.45 -12.60
CA SER A 65 -10.11 6.15 -12.77
C SER A 65 -9.93 7.41 -13.60
#